data_AF-A0A5C6EFJ1-F1
#
_entry.id   AF-A0A5C6EFJ1-F1
#
_cell.length_a   1.000
_cell.length_b   1.000
_cell.length_c   1.000
_cell.angle_alpha   90.00
_cell.angle_beta   90.00
_cell.angle_gamma   90.00
#
_symmetry.space_group_name_H-M   'P 1'
#
loop_
_entity.id
_entity.type
_entity.pdbx_description
1 polymer ?
#
loop_
_entity_poly.entity_id
_entity_poly.type
_entity_poly.pdbx_seq_one_letter_code
_entity_poly.pdbx_strand_id
1 'polypeptide(L)'
;MNARHGFSLMELIIATAVLAGSGAALFALVGQASRFARIAEERTVALQFAESTMDEFLAGGCNSDGNLEGTFEADPRWSYVIEESAITTDNASMTSPEQSRLKRIVVSIMRVGVQDMQSEDAAIVRLVRWAMTPSESELIDEMSADSEVSSLGSDRATVSPMTEALP
;
A
#
# COMPACT_ATOMS: atom_id res chain seq x y z
N MET A 1 75.00 2.90 -3.57
CA MET A 1 74.90 1.42 -3.52
C MET A 1 73.60 1.09 -2.81
N ASN A 2 72.62 0.58 -3.55
CA ASN A 2 71.23 0.52 -3.11
C ASN A 2 71.02 -0.72 -2.23
N ALA A 3 70.76 -0.51 -0.94
CA ALA A 3 70.42 -1.57 0.00
C ALA A 3 69.04 -2.13 -0.35
N ARG A 4 69.00 -3.37 -0.88
CA ARG A 4 67.78 -4.15 -1.02
C ARG A 4 67.27 -4.52 0.37
N HIS A 5 66.36 -3.73 0.92
CA HIS A 5 65.60 -4.09 2.12
C HIS A 5 64.55 -5.12 1.71
N GLY A 6 64.84 -6.40 1.97
CA GLY A 6 63.82 -7.44 1.91
C GLY A 6 62.84 -7.27 3.07
N PHE A 7 61.56 -7.50 2.81
CA PHE A 7 60.55 -7.56 3.87
C PHE A 7 60.98 -8.55 4.96
N SER A 8 60.93 -8.11 6.21
CA SER A 8 61.21 -8.99 7.35
C SER A 8 60.11 -10.05 7.43
N LEU A 9 60.46 -11.28 7.81
CA LEU A 9 59.50 -12.37 8.03
C LEU A 9 58.41 -11.97 9.04
N MET A 10 58.77 -11.17 10.05
CA MET A 10 57.82 -10.63 11.03
C MET A 10 56.79 -9.71 10.37
N GLU A 11 57.21 -8.88 9.42
CA GLU A 11 56.34 -7.94 8.72
C GLU A 11 55.33 -8.67 7.82
N LEU A 12 55.76 -9.76 7.18
CA LEU A 12 54.86 -10.62 6.40
C LEU A 12 53.79 -11.29 7.28
N ILE A 13 54.16 -11.75 8.48
CA ILE A 13 53.20 -12.36 9.43
C ILE A 13 52.19 -11.31 9.90
N ILE A 14 52.64 -10.11 10.25
CA ILE A 14 51.74 -9.02 10.67
C ILE A 14 50.81 -8.62 9.52
N ALA A 15 51.35 -8.45 8.30
CA ALA A 15 50.56 -8.10 7.14
C ALA A 15 49.49 -9.16 6.82
N THR A 16 49.84 -10.44 6.90
CA THR A 16 48.88 -11.54 6.67
C THR A 16 47.84 -11.63 7.79
N ALA A 17 48.20 -11.36 9.05
CA ALA A 17 47.25 -11.30 10.16
C ALA A 17 46.24 -10.15 9.98
N VAL A 18 46.71 -8.95 9.62
CA VAL A 18 45.84 -7.79 9.35
C VAL A 18 44.96 -8.05 8.14
N LEU A 19 45.51 -8.64 7.08
CA LEU A 19 44.75 -9.00 5.87
C LEU A 19 43.66 -10.04 6.18
N ALA A 20 43.99 -11.10 6.91
CA ALA A 20 43.03 -12.13 7.32
C ALA A 20 41.93 -11.55 8.21
N GLY A 21 42.29 -10.70 9.18
CA GLY A 21 41.33 -10.02 10.05
C GLY A 21 40.39 -9.09 9.28
N SER A 22 40.94 -8.32 8.33
CA SER A 22 40.15 -7.44 7.47
C SER A 22 39.21 -8.24 6.56
N GLY A 23 39.68 -9.36 6.02
CA GLY A 23 38.86 -10.28 5.22
C GLY A 23 37.67 -10.82 6.00
N ALA A 24 37.89 -11.27 7.24
CA ALA A 24 36.82 -11.75 8.12
C ALA A 24 35.77 -10.66 8.41
N ALA A 25 36.20 -9.43 8.67
CA ALA A 25 35.31 -8.29 8.86
C ALA A 25 34.46 -7.98 7.61
N LEU A 26 35.07 -8.01 6.41
CA LEU A 26 34.37 -7.81 5.15
C LEU A 26 33.30 -8.90 4.91
N PHE A 27 33.62 -10.17 5.18
CA PHE A 27 32.64 -11.25 5.04
C PHE A 27 31.45 -11.08 5.98
N ALA A 28 31.69 -10.66 7.22
CA ALA A 28 30.62 -10.37 8.17
C ALA A 28 29.71 -9.24 7.68
N LEU A 29 30.30 -8.17 7.14
CA LEU A 29 29.55 -7.03 6.58
C LEU A 29 28.72 -7.44 5.36
N VAL A 30 29.27 -8.23 4.44
CA VAL A 30 28.52 -8.72 3.27
C VAL A 30 27.32 -9.56 3.71
N GLY A 31 27.50 -10.45 4.70
CA GLY A 31 26.41 -11.24 5.25
C GLY A 31 25.30 -10.39 5.86
N GLN A 32 25.65 -9.31 6.56
CA GLN A 32 24.68 -8.35 7.10
C GLN A 32 23.98 -7.55 5.99
N ALA A 33 24.74 -7.07 5.00
CA ALA A 33 24.20 -6.32 3.87
C ALA A 33 23.15 -7.12 3.10
N SER A 34 23.40 -8.41 2.83
CA SER A 34 22.43 -9.29 2.17
C SER A 34 21.15 -9.48 3.00
N ARG A 35 21.26 -9.57 4.33
CA ARG A 35 20.08 -9.65 5.21
C ARG A 35 19.25 -8.38 5.15
N PHE A 36 19.89 -7.21 5.24
CA PHE A 36 19.19 -5.93 5.14
C PHE A 36 18.56 -5.71 3.77
N ALA A 37 19.24 -6.11 2.69
CA ALA A 37 18.68 -6.03 1.35
C ALA A 37 17.37 -6.83 1.23
N ARG A 38 17.35 -8.07 1.76
CA ARG A 38 16.16 -8.91 1.76
C ARG A 38 15.01 -8.31 2.58
N ILE A 39 15.31 -7.73 3.74
CA ILE A 39 14.29 -7.05 4.58
C ILE A 39 13.74 -5.82 3.86
N ALA A 40 14.59 -5.05 3.19
CA ALA A 40 14.18 -3.87 2.44
C ALA A 40 13.29 -4.24 1.24
N GLU A 41 13.64 -5.31 0.52
CA GLU A 41 12.83 -5.87 -0.56
C GLU A 41 11.44 -6.29 -0.04
N GLU A 42 11.41 -7.05 1.06
CA GLU A 42 10.16 -7.49 1.68
C GLU A 42 9.26 -6.32 2.11
N ARG A 43 9.84 -5.26 2.70
CA ARG A 43 9.10 -4.04 3.06
C ARG A 43 8.60 -3.26 1.85
N THR A 44 9.37 -3.22 0.77
CA THR A 44 8.97 -2.51 -0.47
C THR A 44 7.76 -3.19 -1.11
N VAL A 45 7.79 -4.52 -1.18
CA VAL A 45 6.65 -5.31 -1.68
C VAL A 45 5.43 -5.14 -0.78
N ALA A 46 5.61 -5.22 0.55
CA ALA A 46 4.53 -5.00 1.52
C ALA A 46 3.91 -3.60 1.39
N LEU A 47 4.74 -2.57 1.18
CA LEU A 47 4.27 -1.19 0.99
C LEU A 47 3.43 -1.06 -0.29
N GLN A 48 3.87 -1.66 -1.39
CA GLN A 48 3.10 -1.66 -2.64
C GLN A 48 1.73 -2.32 -2.47
N PHE A 49 1.66 -3.43 -1.74
CA PHE A 49 0.38 -4.05 -1.39
C PHE A 49 -0.48 -3.14 -0.51
N ALA A 50 0.12 -2.49 0.50
CA ALA A 50 -0.60 -1.56 1.37
C ALA A 50 -1.19 -0.39 0.59
N GLU A 51 -0.43 0.20 -0.35
CA GLU A 51 -0.88 1.29 -1.22
C GLU A 51 -2.02 0.83 -2.13
N SER A 52 -1.86 -0.31 -2.81
CA SER A 52 -2.90 -0.87 -3.68
C SER A 52 -4.20 -1.16 -2.92
N THR A 53 -4.11 -1.80 -1.74
CA THR A 53 -5.27 -2.11 -0.90
C THR A 53 -5.93 -0.83 -0.37
N MET A 54 -5.14 0.17 0.01
CA MET A 54 -5.66 1.47 0.45
C MET A 54 -6.40 2.17 -0.68
N ASP A 55 -5.84 2.19 -1.89
CA ASP A 55 -6.47 2.84 -3.03
C ASP A 55 -7.74 2.12 -3.48
N GLU A 56 -7.76 0.79 -3.45
CA GLU A 56 -8.97 -0.02 -3.69
C GLU A 56 -10.05 0.27 -2.65
N PHE A 57 -9.68 0.29 -1.36
CA PHE A 57 -10.60 0.58 -0.27
C PHE A 57 -11.22 1.98 -0.39
N LEU A 58 -10.41 2.99 -0.75
CA LEU A 58 -10.89 4.35 -0.97
C LEU A 58 -11.79 4.48 -2.20
N ALA A 59 -11.46 3.76 -3.28
CA ALA A 59 -12.26 3.75 -4.50
C ALA A 59 -13.62 3.04 -4.32
N GLY A 60 -13.70 2.05 -3.43
CA GLY A 60 -14.92 1.29 -3.14
C GLY A 60 -16.00 2.06 -2.34
N GLY A 61 -15.70 3.27 -1.89
CA GLY A 61 -16.55 4.02 -0.97
C GLY A 61 -16.38 3.53 0.46
N CYS A 62 -15.95 4.42 1.35
CA CYS A 62 -15.51 4.15 2.73
C CYS A 62 -16.66 3.78 3.69
N ASN A 63 -17.48 2.79 3.32
CA ASN A 63 -18.75 2.46 3.98
C ASN A 63 -18.75 1.09 4.67
N SER A 64 -17.59 0.47 4.89
CA SER A 64 -17.50 -0.73 5.72
C SER A 64 -17.26 -0.34 7.18
N ASP A 65 -18.31 -0.35 7.99
CA ASP A 65 -18.16 -0.27 9.44
C ASP A 65 -17.55 -1.58 9.95
N GLY A 66 -16.23 -1.59 10.18
CA GLY A 66 -15.56 -2.72 10.81
C GLY A 66 -14.12 -2.95 10.38
N ASN A 67 -13.56 -4.05 10.89
CA ASN A 67 -12.26 -4.54 10.49
C ASN A 67 -12.41 -5.47 9.27
N LEU A 68 -11.76 -5.15 8.16
CA LEU A 68 -11.74 -5.99 6.97
C LEU A 68 -10.43 -6.78 6.94
N GLU A 69 -10.50 -8.10 6.87
CA GLU A 69 -9.32 -8.96 6.77
C GLU A 69 -9.37 -9.83 5.51
N GLY A 70 -8.21 -10.09 4.93
CA GLY A 70 -8.12 -10.91 3.74
C GLY A 70 -6.70 -11.34 3.39
N THR A 71 -6.60 -12.15 2.33
CA THR A 71 -5.35 -12.61 1.74
C THR A 71 -5.30 -12.23 0.28
N PHE A 72 -4.11 -11.95 -0.24
CA PHE A 72 -3.94 -11.62 -1.65
C PHE A 72 -4.00 -12.88 -2.51
N GLU A 73 -4.84 -12.87 -3.56
CA GLU A 73 -4.94 -14.00 -4.48
C GLU A 73 -3.65 -14.21 -5.28
N ALA A 74 -2.98 -13.12 -5.65
CA ALA A 74 -1.73 -13.16 -6.42
C ALA A 74 -0.55 -13.74 -5.60
N ASP A 75 -0.54 -13.51 -4.29
CA ASP A 75 0.46 -14.09 -3.39
C ASP A 75 -0.16 -14.39 -2.02
N PRO A 76 -0.64 -15.63 -1.79
CA PRO A 76 -1.30 -16.03 -0.54
C PRO A 76 -0.36 -16.08 0.66
N ARG A 77 0.92 -15.71 0.51
CA ARG A 77 1.85 -15.53 1.63
C ARG A 77 1.63 -14.21 2.35
N TRP A 78 0.85 -13.31 1.78
CA TRP A 78 0.53 -12.01 2.33
C TRP A 78 -0.95 -11.95 2.75
N SER A 79 -1.19 -11.34 3.90
CA SER A 79 -2.52 -10.99 4.39
C SER A 79 -2.58 -9.52 4.70
N TYR A 80 -3.77 -8.94 4.59
CA TYR A 80 -4.04 -7.56 4.94
C TYR A 80 -5.15 -7.47 5.97
N VAL A 81 -5.10 -6.41 6.76
CA VAL A 81 -6.13 -6.01 7.72
C VAL A 81 -6.36 -4.52 7.58
N ILE A 82 -7.61 -4.10 7.47
CA ILE A 82 -8.04 -2.71 7.33
C ILE A 82 -8.88 -2.33 8.54
N GLU A 83 -8.35 -1.41 9.35
CA GLU A 83 -9.05 -0.87 10.51
C GLU A 83 -9.56 0.54 10.20
N GLU A 84 -10.85 0.74 10.41
CA GLU A 84 -11.47 2.06 10.33
C GLU A 84 -11.82 2.59 11.72
N SER A 85 -11.48 3.85 12.00
CA SER A 85 -11.89 4.52 13.24
C SER A 85 -12.33 5.96 12.97
N ALA A 86 -13.54 6.30 13.42
CA ALA A 86 -14.01 7.68 13.41
C ALA A 86 -13.28 8.48 14.48
N ILE A 87 -12.78 9.67 14.15
CA ILE A 87 -12.16 10.55 15.13
C ILE A 87 -13.25 11.38 15.80
N THR A 88 -13.52 11.16 17.08
CA THR A 88 -14.29 12.16 17.84
C THR A 88 -13.36 13.30 18.25
N THR A 89 -13.56 14.49 17.68
CA THR A 89 -12.85 15.69 18.11
C THR A 89 -13.48 16.19 19.41
N ASP A 90 -12.80 15.98 20.54
CA ASP A 90 -13.28 16.29 21.91
C ASP A 90 -13.53 17.80 22.18
N ASN A 91 -13.28 18.67 21.19
CA ASN A 91 -13.48 20.12 21.30
C ASN A 91 -14.90 20.60 20.92
N ALA A 92 -15.85 19.71 20.68
CA ALA A 92 -17.25 20.06 20.41
C ALA A 92 -17.99 20.47 21.69
N SER A 93 -17.57 21.58 22.28
CA SER A 93 -18.38 22.31 23.26
C SER A 93 -19.60 22.93 22.55
N MET A 94 -20.76 22.32 22.78
CA MET A 94 -22.12 22.90 22.77
C MET A 94 -22.87 23.21 21.47
N THR A 95 -22.34 23.09 20.25
CA THR A 95 -23.18 23.34 19.07
C THR A 95 -22.92 22.40 17.90
N SER A 96 -23.92 21.58 17.60
CA SER A 96 -24.14 20.73 16.44
C SER A 96 -23.68 19.27 16.54
N PRO A 97 -24.59 18.27 16.41
CA PRO A 97 -24.28 16.85 16.28
C PRO A 97 -23.78 16.52 14.86
N GLU A 98 -22.90 17.34 14.29
CA GLU A 98 -22.19 16.96 13.07
C GLU A 98 -21.18 15.89 13.45
N GLN A 99 -21.59 14.63 13.26
CA GLN A 99 -20.74 13.46 13.35
C GLN A 99 -19.45 13.75 12.58
N SER A 100 -18.32 13.56 13.25
CA SER A 100 -17.01 13.83 12.66
C SER A 100 -16.88 13.09 11.32
N ARG A 101 -16.81 13.88 10.24
CA ARG A 101 -16.67 13.38 8.86
C ARG A 101 -15.30 12.76 8.59
N LEU A 102 -14.38 12.81 9.55
CA LEU A 102 -13.01 12.37 9.37
C LEU A 102 -12.85 10.95 9.91
N LYS A 103 -12.55 10.03 8.99
CA LYS A 103 -12.23 8.63 9.28
C LYS A 103 -10.72 8.40 9.17
N ARG A 104 -10.18 7.65 10.13
CA ARG A 104 -8.83 7.08 10.08
C ARG A 104 -8.92 5.69 9.49
N ILE A 105 -8.16 5.45 8.43
CA ILE A 105 -8.05 4.15 7.79
C ILE A 105 -6.62 3.67 8.00
N VAL A 106 -6.46 2.48 8.56
CA VAL A 106 -5.17 1.83 8.79
C VAL A 106 -5.13 0.53 8.02
N VAL A 107 -4.24 0.43 7.05
CA VAL A 107 -3.97 -0.81 6.32
C VAL A 107 -2.70 -1.43 6.85
N SER A 108 -2.81 -2.66 7.37
CA SER A 108 -1.71 -3.43 7.94
C SER A 108 -1.42 -4.63 7.05
N ILE A 109 -0.19 -4.77 6.59
CA ILE A 109 0.26 -5.89 5.75
C ILE A 109 1.11 -6.85 6.59
N MET A 110 0.74 -8.12 6.57
CA MET A 110 1.33 -9.18 7.38
C MET A 110 1.72 -10.38 6.52
N ARG A 111 2.61 -11.20 7.06
CA ARG A 111 2.93 -12.50 6.48
C ARG A 111 2.01 -13.57 7.05
N VAL A 112 1.41 -14.37 6.18
CA VAL A 112 0.57 -15.51 6.58
C VAL A 112 1.41 -16.51 7.38
N GLY A 113 0.91 -16.90 8.55
CA GLY A 113 1.60 -17.79 9.49
C GLY A 113 2.20 -17.09 10.71
N VAL A 114 2.12 -15.76 10.80
CA VAL A 114 2.31 -15.07 12.08
C VAL A 114 1.02 -15.27 12.89
N GLN A 115 1.10 -16.11 13.92
CA GLN A 115 -0.05 -16.69 14.62
C GLN A 115 -0.85 -15.69 15.48
N ASP A 116 -0.45 -14.42 15.47
CA ASP A 116 -1.03 -13.36 16.27
C ASP A 116 -1.41 -12.17 15.38
N MET A 117 -2.45 -12.35 14.56
CA MET A 117 -2.99 -11.31 13.67
C MET A 117 -3.57 -10.11 14.44
N GLN A 118 -3.73 -10.21 15.77
CA GLN A 118 -4.14 -9.12 16.66
C GLN A 118 -2.96 -8.42 17.34
N SER A 119 -1.74 -8.92 17.19
CA SER A 119 -0.56 -8.23 17.71
C SER A 119 -0.23 -7.06 16.79
N GLU A 120 -0.34 -5.84 17.31
CA GLU A 120 -0.01 -4.60 16.58
C GLU A 120 1.43 -4.60 16.03
N ASP A 121 2.30 -5.47 16.54
CA ASP A 121 3.72 -5.61 16.15
C ASP A 121 3.96 -6.67 15.05
N ALA A 122 2.91 -7.39 14.62
CA ALA A 122 3.02 -8.41 13.57
C ALA A 122 3.08 -7.83 12.15
N ALA A 123 2.70 -6.55 11.97
CA ALA A 123 2.64 -5.90 10.67
C ALA A 123 4.05 -5.55 10.14
N ILE A 124 4.34 -5.98 8.90
CA ILE A 124 5.59 -5.62 8.20
C ILE A 124 5.55 -4.14 7.80
N VAL A 125 4.39 -3.67 7.36
CA VAL A 125 4.10 -2.28 7.01
C VAL A 125 2.70 -1.92 7.52
N ARG A 126 2.56 -0.72 8.05
CA ARG A 126 1.28 -0.08 8.37
C ARG A 126 1.19 1.24 7.60
N LEU A 127 0.12 1.40 6.84
CA LEU A 127 -0.20 2.63 6.13
C LEU A 127 -1.41 3.28 6.80
N VAL A 128 -1.28 4.55 7.19
CA VAL A 128 -2.37 5.31 7.82
C VAL A 128 -2.77 6.44 6.89
N ARG A 129 -4.06 6.52 6.57
CA ARG A 129 -4.64 7.61 5.77
C ARG A 129 -5.88 8.15 6.44
N TRP A 130 -6.12 9.44 6.23
CA TRP A 130 -7.32 10.13 6.70
C TRP A 130 -8.19 10.43 5.49
N ALA A 131 -9.47 10.10 5.58
CA ALA A 131 -10.45 10.34 4.52
C ALA A 131 -11.67 11.07 5.08
N MET A 132 -12.26 11.95 4.28
CA MET A 132 -13.54 12.56 4.59
C MET A 132 -14.66 11.72 3.99
N THR A 133 -15.71 11.43 4.76
CA THR A 133 -16.96 10.91 4.20
C THR A 133 -17.75 12.04 3.58
N PRO A 134 -18.17 11.91 2.30
CA PRO A 134 -19.08 12.87 1.69
C PRO A 134 -20.40 12.84 2.45
N SER A 135 -21.02 14.01 2.61
CA SER A 135 -22.32 14.11 3.24
C SER A 135 -23.37 13.37 2.42
N GLU A 136 -24.25 12.62 3.07
CA GLU A 136 -25.40 11.93 2.44
C GLU A 136 -26.27 12.89 1.60
N SER A 137 -26.25 14.20 1.90
CA SER A 137 -26.94 15.24 1.14
C SER A 137 -26.35 15.55 -0.25
N GLU A 138 -25.08 15.24 -0.53
CA GLU A 138 -24.47 15.48 -1.85
C GLU A 138 -24.77 14.34 -2.85
N LEU A 139 -24.98 13.11 -2.36
CA LEU A 139 -25.29 11.94 -3.20
C LEU A 139 -26.68 12.03 -3.86
N ILE A 140 -27.60 12.83 -3.31
CA ILE A 140 -28.96 12.98 -3.83
C ILE A 140 -29.02 14.04 -4.96
N ASP A 141 -28.11 15.01 -4.96
CA ASP A 141 -28.10 16.13 -5.92
C ASP A 141 -27.51 15.72 -7.29
N GLU A 142 -26.55 14.79 -7.33
CA GLU A 142 -26.01 14.25 -8.59
C GLU A 142 -26.99 13.31 -9.32
N MET A 143 -27.83 12.55 -8.61
CA MET A 143 -28.82 11.66 -9.24
C MET A 143 -30.01 12.40 -9.86
N SER A 144 -30.22 13.68 -9.53
CA SER A 144 -31.34 14.47 -10.06
C SER A 144 -30.96 15.31 -11.29
N ALA A 145 -29.67 15.54 -11.54
CA ALA A 145 -29.20 16.34 -12.68
C ALA A 145 -29.22 15.59 -14.03
N ASP A 146 -29.11 14.25 -14.04
CA ASP A 146 -29.03 13.46 -15.28
C ASP A 146 -30.41 13.12 -15.90
N SER A 147 -31.51 13.50 -15.26
CA SER A 147 -32.85 13.11 -15.71
C SER A 147 -33.55 14.11 -16.67
N GLU A 148 -32.96 15.28 -16.96
CA GLU A 148 -33.59 16.32 -17.80
C GLU A 148 -33.14 16.35 -19.28
N VAL A 149 -32.18 15.53 -19.74
CA VAL A 149 -31.65 15.65 -21.12
C VAL A 149 -32.30 14.71 -22.16
N SER A 150 -33.22 13.82 -21.78
CA SER A 150 -33.75 12.79 -22.70
C SER A 150 -35.07 13.10 -23.43
N SER A 151 -35.65 14.32 -23.33
CA SER A 151 -36.99 14.59 -23.91
C SER A 151 -37.04 15.46 -25.18
N LEU A 152 -35.92 15.76 -25.84
CA LEU A 152 -35.90 16.58 -27.06
C LEU A 152 -35.20 15.85 -28.22
N GLY A 153 -35.95 15.06 -28.98
CA GLY A 153 -35.44 14.50 -30.24
C GLY A 153 -36.13 13.26 -30.78
N SER A 154 -37.45 13.11 -30.61
CA SER A 154 -38.22 12.06 -31.30
C SER A 154 -39.13 12.70 -32.34
N ASP A 155 -38.55 13.13 -33.45
CA ASP A 155 -39.30 13.45 -34.68
C ASP A 155 -38.35 13.33 -35.88
N ARG A 156 -38.17 12.10 -36.38
CA ARG A 156 -37.59 11.90 -37.70
C ARG A 156 -38.20 10.69 -38.40
N ALA A 157 -39.28 11.01 -39.10
CA ALA A 157 -39.80 10.45 -40.35
C ALA A 157 -39.32 9.04 -40.76
N THR A 158 -40.28 8.12 -40.68
CA THR A 158 -40.45 6.92 -41.49
C THR A 158 -40.19 7.15 -42.98
N VAL A 159 -39.22 6.42 -43.57
CA VAL A 159 -39.21 6.13 -45.01
C VAL A 159 -38.82 4.66 -45.21
N SER A 160 -39.73 3.93 -45.86
CA SER A 160 -39.68 2.50 -46.16
C SER A 160 -38.53 2.06 -47.07
N PRO A 161 -38.15 0.77 -47.04
CA PRO A 161 -37.12 0.19 -47.89
C PRO A 161 -37.66 -0.11 -49.30
N MET A 162 -36.94 0.35 -50.33
CA MET A 162 -37.20 -0.01 -51.72
C MET A 162 -36.18 -1.06 -52.16
N THR A 163 -36.73 -2.24 -52.39
CA THR A 163 -36.17 -3.42 -53.05
C THR A 163 -35.53 -3.05 -54.38
N GLU A 164 -34.28 -3.44 -54.62
CA GLU A 164 -33.82 -3.66 -55.99
C GLU A 164 -32.79 -4.79 -56.05
N ALA A 165 -33.07 -5.71 -56.96
CA ALA A 165 -32.42 -7.00 -57.13
C ALA A 165 -31.52 -6.97 -58.38
N LEU A 166 -30.46 -7.77 -58.32
CA LEU A 166 -29.72 -8.42 -59.43
C LEU A 166 -28.87 -7.51 -60.34
N PRO A 167 -27.96 -8.08 -61.15
CA PRO A 167 -27.55 -9.49 -61.27
C PRO A 167 -26.14 -9.81 -60.76
#